data_AF-A0A1W9KSH9-F1
#
_entry.id   AF-A0A1W9KSH9-F1
#
_cell.length_a   1.000
_cell.length_b   1.000
_cell.length_c   1.000
_cell.angle_alpha   90.00
_cell.angle_beta   90.00
_cell.angle_gamma   90.00
#
_symmetry.space_group_name_H-M   'P 1'
#
loop_
_entity.id
_entity.type
_entity.pdbx_description
1 polymer ?
#
loop_
_entity_poly.entity_id
_entity_poly.type
_entity_poly.pdbx_seq_one_letter_code
_entity_poly.pdbx_strand_id
1 'polypeptide(L)'
;MTLQLHMPSPSGDELKTARIRVGLSQVEAATLMGYPVQPGSRGGLQSRTWQALESASDPRNMPGPVFAMFQLLTESHPAMALVNKAAAVETASDCS
;
A
#
# COMPACT_ATOMS: atom_id res chain seq x y z
N MET A 1 18.69 -14.54 -15.82
CA MET A 1 17.38 -13.94 -16.19
C MET A 1 17.05 -12.88 -15.16
N THR A 2 16.82 -11.64 -15.60
CA THR A 2 16.32 -10.56 -14.74
C THR A 2 14.80 -10.51 -14.88
N LEU A 3 14.07 -10.75 -13.79
CA LEU A 3 12.62 -10.54 -13.75
C LEU A 3 12.36 -9.06 -13.54
N GLN A 4 11.87 -8.37 -14.58
CA GLN A 4 11.40 -6.98 -14.46
C GLN A 4 9.93 -7.00 -14.03
N LEU A 5 9.67 -6.61 -12.79
CA LEU A 5 8.31 -6.46 -12.28
C LEU A 5 7.75 -5.10 -12.72
N HIS A 6 6.66 -5.13 -13.49
CA HIS A 6 5.96 -3.91 -13.89
C HIS A 6 5.17 -3.36 -12.69
N MET A 7 5.69 -2.29 -12.08
CA MET A 7 5.09 -1.63 -10.92
C MET A 7 4.95 -0.12 -11.19
N PRO A 8 3.88 0.31 -11.88
CA PRO A 8 3.67 1.72 -12.21
C PRO A 8 3.34 2.53 -10.95
N SER A 9 3.78 3.78 -10.91
CA SER A 9 3.37 4.73 -9.87
C SER A 9 1.92 5.14 -10.09
N PRO A 10 1.04 5.12 -9.06
CA PRO A 10 -0.33 5.56 -9.19
C PRO A 10 -0.42 7.09 -9.23
N SER A 11 -1.50 7.60 -9.80
CA SER A 11 -2.01 8.93 -9.52
C SER A 11 -2.57 9.03 -8.08
N GLY A 12 -2.71 10.26 -7.57
CA GLY A 12 -3.30 10.48 -6.25
C GLY A 12 -4.73 9.95 -6.11
N ASP A 13 -5.54 10.04 -7.18
CA ASP A 13 -6.90 9.49 -7.20
C ASP A 13 -6.89 7.96 -7.19
N GLU A 14 -6.02 7.30 -7.95
CA GLU A 14 -5.88 5.84 -7.93
C GLU A 14 -5.45 5.34 -6.55
N LEU A 15 -4.49 6.02 -5.91
CA LEU A 15 -4.07 5.69 -4.55
C LEU A 15 -5.23 5.83 -3.56
N LYS A 16 -5.97 6.94 -3.64
CA LYS A 16 -7.14 7.20 -2.79
C LYS A 16 -8.23 6.16 -2.99
N THR A 17 -8.54 5.80 -4.23
CA THR A 17 -9.52 4.76 -4.56
C THR A 17 -9.09 3.40 -4.03
N ALA A 18 -7.81 3.03 -4.20
CA ALA A 18 -7.27 1.79 -3.66
C ALA A 18 -7.40 1.74 -2.13
N ARG A 19 -7.03 2.83 -1.44
CA ARG A 19 -7.17 2.94 0.02
C ARG A 19 -8.62 2.80 0.49
N ILE A 20 -9.56 3.50 -0.15
CA ILE A 20 -10.98 3.44 0.21
C ILE A 20 -11.55 2.04 -0.03
N ARG A 21 -11.16 1.38 -1.13
CA ARG A 21 -11.60 0.01 -1.44
C ARG A 21 -11.28 -0.98 -0.32
N VAL A 22 -10.12 -0.83 0.33
CA VAL A 22 -9.69 -1.69 1.45
C VAL A 22 -10.15 -1.16 2.82
N GLY A 23 -10.95 -0.10 2.85
CA GLY A 23 -11.59 0.41 4.06
C GLY A 23 -10.67 1.20 5.01
N LEU A 24 -9.47 1.59 4.58
CA LEU A 24 -8.51 2.28 5.44
C LEU A 24 -8.70 3.80 5.44
N SER A 25 -8.53 4.43 6.59
CA SER A 25 -8.28 5.88 6.71
C SER A 25 -6.86 6.22 6.24
N GLN A 26 -6.61 7.52 5.97
CA GLN A 26 -5.26 7.97 5.61
C GLN A 26 -4.23 7.70 6.72
N VAL A 27 -4.65 7.73 7.98
CA VAL A 27 -3.77 7.46 9.13
C VAL A 27 -3.42 5.98 9.22
N GLU A 28 -4.40 5.09 9.05
CA GLU A 28 -4.17 3.64 9.07
C GLU A 28 -3.26 3.22 7.91
N ALA A 29 -3.52 3.74 6.71
CA ALA A 29 -2.68 3.46 5.55
C ALA A 29 -1.26 4.02 5.71
N ALA A 30 -1.12 5.23 6.25
CA ALA A 30 0.18 5.79 6.60
C ALA A 30 0.93 4.93 7.63
N THR A 31 0.24 4.48 8.67
CA THR A 31 0.81 3.63 9.73
C THR A 31 1.27 2.29 9.17
N LEU A 32 0.42 1.65 8.35
CA LEU A 32 0.74 0.39 7.66
C LEU A 32 2.02 0.49 6.83
N MET A 33 2.18 1.61 6.13
CA MET A 33 3.32 1.85 5.23
C MET A 33 4.50 2.57 5.90
N GLY A 34 4.44 2.82 7.21
CA GLY A 34 5.51 3.47 7.98
C GLY A 34 5.70 4.96 7.68
N TYR A 35 4.70 5.65 7.13
CA TYR A 35 4.74 7.09 6.95
C TYR A 35 4.46 7.83 8.28
N PRO A 36 5.06 9.02 8.50
CA PRO A 36 4.84 9.78 9.73
C PRO A 36 3.36 10.11 9.98
N VAL A 37 2.93 9.90 11.23
CA VAL A 37 1.62 10.29 11.75
C VAL A 37 1.83 11.27 12.91
N GLN A 38 1.04 12.34 12.94
CA GLN A 38 1.19 13.45 13.87
C GLN A 38 -0.16 13.91 14.41
N PRO A 39 -0.24 14.55 15.58
CA PRO A 39 -1.45 15.25 16.01
C PRO A 39 -1.89 16.30 14.97
N GLY A 40 -3.17 16.29 14.64
CA GLY A 40 -3.84 17.21 13.75
C GLY A 40 -4.47 18.38 14.49
N SER A 41 -4.83 19.42 13.74
CA SER A 41 -5.32 20.69 14.28
C SER A 41 -6.62 20.59 15.09
N ARG A 42 -7.40 19.50 14.91
CA ARG A 42 -8.69 19.27 15.57
C ARG A 42 -8.65 18.13 16.60
N GLY A 43 -7.47 17.77 17.11
CA GLY A 43 -7.31 16.78 18.17
C GLY A 43 -7.32 15.31 17.73
N GLY A 44 -7.34 15.02 16.42
CA GLY A 44 -7.15 13.68 15.86
C GLY A 44 -5.73 13.45 15.33
N LEU A 45 -5.42 12.25 14.85
CA LEU A 45 -4.16 11.99 14.13
C LEU A 45 -4.29 12.32 12.64
N GLN A 46 -3.18 12.67 12.01
CA GLN A 46 -3.09 12.91 10.57
C GLN A 46 -1.73 12.48 10.01
N SER A 47 -1.69 12.12 8.72
CA SER A 47 -0.44 11.96 7.98
C SER A 47 -0.38 12.97 6.83
N ARG A 48 0.47 14.00 6.97
CA ARG A 48 0.66 15.01 5.92
C ARG A 48 1.27 14.41 4.65
N THR A 49 2.13 13.40 4.79
CA THR A 49 2.75 12.72 3.66
C THR A 49 1.70 11.96 2.86
N TRP A 50 0.86 11.15 3.52
CA TRP A 50 -0.20 10.41 2.82
C TRP A 50 -1.21 11.35 2.17
N GLN A 51 -1.62 12.40 2.88
CA GLN A 51 -2.53 13.40 2.34
C GLN A 51 -1.98 14.08 1.07
N ALA A 52 -0.68 14.36 1.04
CA ALA A 52 -0.03 14.94 -0.13
C ALA A 52 0.02 13.95 -1.30
N LEU A 53 0.28 12.66 -1.05
CA LEU A 53 0.29 11.64 -2.10
C LEU A 53 -1.09 11.44 -2.75
N GLU A 54 -2.18 11.71 -2.02
CA GLU A 54 -3.55 11.68 -2.55
C GLU A 54 -4.03 13.02 -3.11
N SER A 55 -3.19 14.06 -3.08
CA SER A 55 -3.60 15.41 -3.48
C SER A 55 -3.48 15.60 -4.98
N ALA A 56 -4.55 16.08 -5.61
CA ALA A 56 -4.53 16.46 -7.03
C ALA A 56 -3.66 17.71 -7.32
N SER A 57 -3.36 18.52 -6.30
CA SER A 57 -2.57 19.75 -6.44
C SER A 57 -1.11 19.59 -6.06
N ASP A 58 -0.70 18.40 -5.60
CA ASP A 58 0.67 18.11 -5.20
C ASP A 58 1.32 17.21 -6.26
N PRO A 59 2.50 17.55 -6.79
CA PRO A 59 3.14 16.73 -7.83
C PRO A 59 3.73 15.41 -7.30
N ARG A 60 3.72 15.18 -5.98
CA ARG A 60 4.27 13.98 -5.36
C ARG A 60 3.36 12.78 -5.60
N ASN A 61 3.93 11.75 -6.23
CA ASN A 61 3.28 10.45 -6.39
C ASN A 61 3.96 9.38 -5.52
N MET A 62 3.18 8.36 -5.14
CA MET A 62 3.73 7.19 -4.49
C MET A 62 4.60 6.42 -5.49
N PRO A 63 5.83 6.01 -5.14
CA PRO A 63 6.62 5.17 -6.04
C PRO A 63 5.90 3.84 -6.30
N GLY A 64 5.85 3.41 -7.56
CA GLY A 64 5.13 2.19 -7.96
C GLY A 64 5.42 0.93 -7.14
N PRO A 65 6.69 0.61 -6.79
CA PRO A 65 6.98 -0.52 -5.91
C PRO A 65 6.38 -0.38 -4.50
N VAL A 66 6.29 0.84 -3.98
CA VAL A 66 5.66 1.11 -2.68
C VAL A 66 4.14 0.93 -2.78
N PHE A 67 3.53 1.36 -3.88
CA PHE A 67 2.11 1.13 -4.14
C PHE A 67 1.78 -0.34 -4.36
N ALA A 68 2.64 -1.10 -5.04
CA ALA A 68 2.50 -2.54 -5.17
C ALA A 68 2.57 -3.24 -3.81
N MET A 69 3.50 -2.82 -2.94
CA MET A 69 3.58 -3.32 -1.56
C MET A 69 2.32 -2.98 -0.75
N PHE A 70 1.80 -1.76 -0.86
CA PHE A 70 0.53 -1.39 -0.22
C PHE A 70 -0.63 -2.30 -0.65
N GLN A 71 -0.75 -2.56 -1.95
CA GLN A 71 -1.77 -3.47 -2.47
C GLN A 71 -1.57 -4.91 -2.00
N LEU A 72 -0.33 -5.37 -1.93
CA LEU A 72 0.04 -6.71 -1.45
C LEU A 72 -0.28 -6.90 0.04
N LEU A 73 0.05 -5.91 0.89
CA LEU A 73 -0.24 -5.92 2.33
C LEU A 73 -1.74 -5.82 2.63
N THR A 74 -2.53 -5.32 1.68
CA THR A 74 -3.99 -5.16 1.82
C THR A 74 -4.78 -6.17 0.98
N GLU A 75 -4.10 -7.20 0.44
CA GLU A 75 -4.69 -8.26 -0.38
C GLU A 75 -5.50 -7.75 -1.60
N SER A 76 -5.17 -6.55 -2.08
CA SER A 76 -5.88 -5.88 -3.17
C SER A 76 -5.10 -5.89 -4.49
N HIS A 77 -3.89 -6.47 -4.50
CA HIS A 77 -3.05 -6.54 -5.70
C HIS A 77 -3.68 -7.49 -6.75
N PRO A 78 -3.82 -7.07 -8.02
CA PRO A 78 -4.64 -7.79 -9.00
C PRO A 78 -4.10 -9.14 -9.45
N ALA A 79 -2.79 -9.38 -9.33
CA ALA A 79 -2.13 -10.55 -9.90
C ALA A 79 -1.23 -11.34 -8.91
N MET A 80 -0.99 -10.81 -7.71
CA MET A 80 0.03 -11.34 -6.79
C MET A 80 -0.51 -11.26 -5.36
N ALA A 81 -0.09 -12.18 -4.51
CA ALA A 81 -0.39 -12.19 -3.09
C ALA A 81 0.87 -12.49 -2.29
N LEU A 82 0.95 -11.97 -1.06
CA LEU A 82 2.02 -12.35 -0.14
C LEU A 82 1.70 -13.73 0.44
N VAL A 83 2.70 -14.61 0.41
CA VAL A 83 2.62 -15.92 1.06
C VAL A 83 3.63 -15.99 2.18
N ASN A 84 3.21 -16.51 3.34
CA ASN A 84 4.17 -16.82 4.40
C ASN A 84 5.03 -18.00 3.94
N LYS A 85 6.34 -17.78 3.82
CA LYS A 85 7.28 -18.80 3.35
C LYS A 85 7.28 -20.06 4.20
N ALA A 86 7.07 -19.96 5.52
CA ALA A 86 7.00 -21.13 6.40
C ALA A 86 5.73 -21.95 6.15
N ALA A 87 4.58 -21.28 6.00
CA ALA A 87 3.31 -21.95 5.71
C ALA A 87 3.26 -22.55 4.28
N ALA A 88 3.96 -21.92 3.33
CA ALA A 88 4.04 -22.41 1.95
C ALA A 88 4.84 -23.72 1.80
N VAL A 89 5.72 -24.05 2.76
CA VAL A 89 6.48 -25.31 2.75
C VAL A 89 5.62 -26.48 3.23
N GLU A 90 4.69 -26.25 4.17
CA GLU A 90 3.75 -27.28 4.63
C GLU A 90 2.75 -27.68 3.54
N THR A 91 2.20 -26.71 2.81
CA THR A 91 1.24 -26.99 1.71
C THR A 91 1.88 -27.70 0.52
N ALA A 92 3.20 -27.58 0.31
CA ALA A 92 3.92 -28.31 -0.72
C ALA A 92 4.23 -29.77 -0.31
N SER A 93 4.43 -30.03 0.99
CA SER A 93 4.67 -31.38 1.52
C SER A 93 3.41 -32.24 1.54
N ASP A 94 2.23 -31.66 1.72
CA ASP A 94 0.95 -32.39 1.73
C ASP A 94 0.50 -32.88 0.33
N CYS A 95 1.18 -32.48 -0.74
CA CYS A 95 0.93 -32.92 -2.11
C CYS A 95 1.98 -33.93 -2.64
N SER A 96 2.90 -34.41 -1.80
CA SER A 96 3.94 -35.39 -2.16
C SER A 96 3.70 -36.77 -1.55
#